data_AF-A0A7J9NCA6-F1
#
_entry.id   AF-A0A7J9NCA6-F1
#
_cell.length_a   1.000
_cell.length_b   1.000
_cell.length_c   1.000
_cell.angle_alpha   90.00
_cell.angle_beta   90.00
_cell.angle_gamma   90.00
#
_symmetry.space_group_name_H-M   'P 1'
#
loop_
_entity.id
_entity.type
_entity.pdbx_description
1 polymer ?
#
loop_
_entity_poly.entity_id
_entity_poly.type
_entity_poly.pdbx_seq_one_letter_code
_entity_poly.pdbx_strand_id
1 'polypeptide(L)'
;MIIEAERVVEEGPQQMNNLFLGGCASKSCLSSYKFGKKVAKMLQEINDHMSKGAFEKVAENQPATSVIVRPEEQPIALESTIQKVWSCIVDKDVGVIGLYGLGGVGKTTLLIQINNKFSTTPNGFDVVIWALVSKDYDVGKIQDRIGGNLGFSDDSWKNKSVDQKATDIYWVLRSKRFVVLLDDLWKRVCGEMGAGKKIKVECLESEKAWELFQDKVGHETLNSHPDIPNLAIQIFQT
;
A
#
# COMPACT_ATOMS: atom_id res chain seq x y z
N MET A 1 14.25 11.73 -27.84
CA MET A 1 15.59 11.25 -27.42
C MET A 1 15.74 9.77 -27.67
N ILE A 2 14.84 8.91 -27.15
CA ILE A 2 14.87 7.44 -27.34
C ILE A 2 14.91 7.04 -28.83
N ILE A 3 13.97 7.52 -29.64
CA ILE A 3 13.90 7.20 -31.09
C ILE A 3 15.16 7.62 -31.86
N GLU A 4 15.81 8.71 -31.46
CA GLU A 4 17.01 9.21 -32.13
C GLU A 4 18.26 8.43 -31.66
N ALA A 5 18.27 7.95 -30.42
CA ALA A 5 19.32 7.08 -29.89
C ALA A 5 19.26 5.68 -30.51
N GLU A 6 18.06 5.11 -30.66
CA GLU A 6 17.84 3.82 -31.34
C GLU A 6 18.34 3.86 -32.79
N ARG A 7 18.05 4.95 -33.51
CA ARG A 7 18.53 5.16 -34.88
C ARG A 7 20.06 5.24 -34.98
N VAL A 8 20.72 5.90 -34.03
CA VAL A 8 22.20 5.99 -33.98
C VAL A 8 22.84 4.64 -33.67
N VAL A 9 22.20 3.80 -32.84
CA VAL A 9 22.66 2.43 -32.56
C VAL A 9 22.52 1.54 -33.80
N GLU A 10 21.43 1.69 -34.56
CA GLU A 10 21.18 0.94 -35.80
C GLU A 10 22.19 1.31 -36.91
N GLU A 11 22.58 2.58 -37.01
CA GLU A 11 23.56 3.08 -38.00
C GLU A 11 25.02 2.72 -37.66
N GLY A 12 25.31 2.34 -36.42
CA GLY A 12 26.68 2.12 -35.89
C GLY A 12 27.50 1.05 -36.62
N PRO A 13 26.97 -0.16 -36.87
CA PRO A 13 27.69 -1.23 -37.57
C PRO A 13 28.12 -0.84 -39.00
N GLN A 14 27.26 -0.12 -39.72
CA GLN A 14 27.54 0.34 -41.08
C GLN A 14 28.68 1.37 -41.10
N GLN A 15 28.76 2.23 -40.08
CA GLN A 15 29.84 3.22 -39.96
C GLN A 15 31.18 2.61 -39.52
N MET A 16 31.17 1.56 -38.68
CA MET A 16 32.39 0.80 -38.35
C MET A 16 32.95 0.05 -39.56
N ASN A 17 32.11 -0.50 -40.42
CA ASN A 17 32.55 -1.14 -41.66
C ASN A 17 33.20 -0.13 -42.63
N ASN A 18 32.76 1.13 -42.62
CA ASN A 18 33.40 2.20 -43.41
C ASN A 18 34.79 2.61 -42.88
N LEU A 19 35.14 2.24 -41.64
CA LEU A 19 36.44 2.48 -41.01
C LEU A 19 37.45 1.34 -41.27
N PHE A 20 36.97 0.13 -41.62
CA PHE A 20 37.78 -1.10 -41.71
C PHE A 20 38.02 -1.61 -43.14
N LEU A 21 38.03 -0.74 -44.14
CA LEU A 21 38.58 -1.07 -45.47
C LEU A 21 39.97 -0.46 -45.59
N GLY A 22 40.97 -1.34 -45.48
CA GLY A 22 42.37 -1.01 -45.28
C GLY A 22 42.99 -0.10 -46.33
N GLY A 23 43.89 0.75 -45.85
CA GLY A 23 44.93 1.41 -46.66
C GLY A 23 44.44 2.60 -47.50
N CYS A 24 44.68 3.79 -46.96
CA CYS A 24 44.74 5.09 -47.65
C CYS A 24 43.41 5.80 -48.01
N ALA A 25 43.22 6.96 -47.35
CA ALA A 25 42.43 8.13 -47.72
C ALA A 25 41.06 7.88 -48.38
N SER A 26 40.11 7.30 -47.65
CA SER A 26 38.71 7.26 -48.10
C SER A 26 37.94 8.48 -47.61
N LYS A 27 36.99 8.98 -48.42
CA LYS A 27 36.06 10.10 -48.11
C LYS A 27 35.21 9.89 -46.83
N SER A 28 35.40 8.77 -46.13
CA SER A 28 34.68 8.37 -44.92
C SER A 28 35.21 8.99 -43.61
N CYS A 29 36.44 9.50 -43.54
CA CYS A 29 36.97 10.04 -42.27
C CYS A 29 36.15 11.22 -41.74
N LEU A 30 35.70 12.12 -42.63
CA LEU A 30 34.87 13.27 -42.28
C LEU A 30 33.47 12.86 -41.84
N SER A 31 32.88 11.83 -42.45
CA SER A 31 31.58 11.30 -42.04
C SER A 31 31.67 10.56 -40.71
N SER A 32 32.70 9.75 -40.50
CA SER A 32 32.94 9.04 -39.24
C SER A 32 33.25 10.01 -38.10
N TYR A 33 33.99 11.09 -38.36
CA TYR A 33 34.20 12.17 -37.39
C TYR A 33 32.89 12.90 -37.04
N LYS A 34 32.05 13.23 -38.04
CA LYS A 34 30.74 13.85 -37.82
C LYS A 34 29.80 12.95 -37.03
N PHE A 35 29.81 11.65 -37.31
CA PHE A 35 29.04 10.65 -36.57
C PHE A 35 29.56 10.48 -35.15
N GLY A 36 30.87 10.34 -34.95
CA GLY A 36 31.48 10.29 -33.62
C GLY A 36 31.15 11.54 -32.78
N LYS A 37 31.12 12.72 -33.40
CA LYS A 37 30.67 13.96 -32.75
C LYS A 37 29.18 13.94 -32.40
N LYS A 38 28.32 13.34 -33.24
CA LYS A 38 26.88 13.13 -32.96
C LYS A 38 26.69 12.18 -31.78
N VAL A 39 27.42 11.06 -31.75
CA VAL A 39 27.41 10.08 -30.64
C VAL A 39 27.88 10.73 -29.34
N ALA A 40 28.99 11.46 -29.35
CA ALA A 40 29.52 12.14 -28.16
C ALA A 40 28.54 13.17 -27.60
N LYS A 41 27.90 13.97 -28.47
CA LYS A 41 26.89 14.95 -28.06
C LYS A 41 25.65 14.27 -27.47
N MET A 42 25.19 13.19 -28.07
CA MET A 42 24.03 12.43 -27.57
C MET A 42 24.34 11.74 -26.24
N LEU A 43 25.54 11.19 -26.06
CA LEU A 43 26.00 10.65 -24.76
C LEU A 43 26.02 11.74 -23.69
N GLN A 44 26.48 12.94 -24.03
CA GLN A 44 26.47 14.08 -23.11
C GLN A 44 25.03 14.50 -22.76
N GLU A 45 24.13 14.58 -23.73
CA GLU A 45 22.71 14.89 -23.49
C GLU A 45 22.02 13.82 -22.63
N ILE A 46 22.34 12.53 -22.85
CA ILE A 46 21.86 11.42 -22.02
C ILE A 46 22.41 11.55 -20.59
N ASN A 47 23.69 11.84 -20.42
CA ASN A 47 24.31 12.00 -19.10
C ASN A 47 23.81 13.24 -18.35
N ASP A 48 23.55 14.34 -19.06
CA ASP A 48 22.91 15.55 -18.53
C ASP A 48 21.44 15.29 -18.15
N HIS A 49 20.75 14.41 -18.87
CA HIS A 49 19.40 13.97 -18.48
C HIS A 49 19.41 12.98 -17.31
N MET A 50 20.39 12.09 -17.23
CA MET A 50 20.57 11.16 -16.11
C MET A 50 20.96 11.89 -14.81
N SER A 51 21.70 13.00 -14.90
CA SER A 51 22.04 13.85 -13.74
C SER A 51 20.91 14.79 -13.31
N LYS A 52 19.97 15.11 -14.20
CA LYS A 52 18.77 15.92 -13.89
C LYS A 52 17.55 15.09 -13.47
N GLY A 53 17.52 13.80 -13.81
CA GLY A 53 16.48 12.88 -13.39
C GLY A 53 16.92 12.09 -12.16
N ALA A 54 16.20 12.23 -11.04
CA ALA A 54 16.29 11.27 -9.93
C ALA A 54 15.66 9.94 -10.36
N PHE A 55 16.35 9.16 -11.20
CA PHE A 55 15.94 7.83 -11.60
C PHE A 55 16.47 6.82 -10.59
N GLU A 56 15.83 6.76 -9.42
CA GLU A 56 16.23 5.85 -8.35
C GLU A 56 15.78 4.39 -8.59
N LYS A 57 15.08 4.10 -9.71
CA LYS A 57 14.75 2.73 -10.09
C LYS A 57 14.27 2.58 -11.53
N VAL A 58 15.05 1.86 -12.36
CA VAL A 58 14.67 1.42 -13.72
C VAL A 58 14.28 -0.06 -13.78
N ALA A 59 14.16 -0.72 -12.62
CA ALA A 59 13.60 -2.05 -12.49
C ALA A 59 12.59 -2.04 -11.33
N GLU A 60 11.34 -2.43 -11.60
CA GLU A 60 10.41 -2.78 -10.54
C GLU A 60 10.99 -4.00 -9.81
N ASN A 61 11.35 -3.81 -8.53
CA ASN A 61 11.45 -4.97 -7.65
C ASN A 61 10.08 -5.65 -7.70
N GLN A 62 10.05 -6.96 -7.85
CA GLN A 62 8.82 -7.73 -7.65
C GLN A 62 8.12 -7.23 -6.39
N PRO A 63 6.78 -7.02 -6.41
CA PRO A 63 6.11 -6.41 -5.28
C PRO A 63 6.35 -7.27 -4.05
N ALA A 64 7.09 -6.72 -3.08
CA ALA A 64 6.99 -7.20 -1.73
C ALA A 64 5.50 -7.13 -1.37
N THR A 65 4.94 -8.26 -0.95
CA THR A 65 3.54 -8.43 -0.57
C THR A 65 3.05 -7.18 0.15
N SER A 66 2.18 -6.41 -0.50
CA SER A 66 1.79 -5.06 -0.07
C SER A 66 0.83 -5.04 1.13
N VAL A 67 0.73 -6.16 1.84
CA VAL A 67 -0.11 -6.35 3.01
C VAL A 67 0.77 -6.90 4.12
N ILE A 68 0.94 -6.11 5.18
CA ILE A 68 1.57 -6.58 6.41
C ILE A 68 0.49 -7.35 7.18
N VAL A 69 0.63 -8.68 7.25
CA VAL A 69 -0.28 -9.53 8.04
C VAL A 69 -0.14 -9.16 9.52
N ARG A 70 -1.28 -8.94 10.17
CA ARG A 70 -1.34 -8.57 11.60
C ARG A 70 -1.72 -9.81 12.43
N PRO A 71 -1.14 -9.99 13.63
CA PRO A 71 -1.51 -11.08 14.52
C PRO A 71 -3.02 -11.12 14.72
N GLU A 72 -3.63 -12.28 14.47
CA GLU A 72 -5.06 -12.48 14.59
C GLU A 72 -5.35 -13.40 15.78
N GLU A 73 -6.17 -12.90 16.69
CA GLU A 73 -6.90 -13.73 17.63
C GLU A 73 -8.22 -14.09 16.96
N GLN A 74 -8.34 -15.29 16.35
CA GLN A 74 -9.50 -15.68 15.54
C GLN A 74 -10.82 -15.53 16.33
N PRO A 75 -11.71 -14.58 15.99
CA PRO A 75 -13.06 -14.54 16.51
C PRO A 75 -13.99 -15.04 15.41
N ILE A 76 -14.50 -16.26 15.58
CA ILE A 76 -15.43 -16.95 14.67
C ILE A 76 -16.68 -16.09 14.36
N ALA A 77 -16.96 -15.09 15.19
CA ALA A 77 -18.24 -14.42 15.27
C ALA A 77 -18.44 -13.21 14.33
N LEU A 78 -17.45 -12.79 13.52
CA LEU A 78 -17.56 -11.58 12.70
C LEU A 78 -17.67 -11.81 11.17
N GLU A 79 -17.70 -13.06 10.74
CA GLU A 79 -17.64 -13.44 9.32
C GLU A 79 -18.68 -12.72 8.45
N SER A 80 -19.93 -12.62 8.91
CA SER A 80 -21.00 -11.94 8.16
C SER A 80 -20.71 -10.45 7.92
N THR A 81 -20.04 -9.78 8.87
CA THR A 81 -19.67 -8.37 8.74
C THR A 81 -18.44 -8.22 7.86
N ILE A 82 -17.47 -9.14 7.94
CA ILE A 82 -16.32 -9.19 7.01
C ILE A 82 -16.82 -9.28 5.57
N GLN A 83 -17.75 -10.19 5.28
CA GLN A 83 -18.30 -10.36 3.93
C GLN A 83 -19.03 -9.11 3.43
N LYS A 84 -19.83 -8.46 4.29
CA LYS A 84 -20.47 -7.18 3.97
C LYS A 84 -19.44 -6.11 3.62
N VAL A 85 -18.40 -5.93 4.43
CA VAL A 85 -17.36 -4.93 4.16
C VAL A 85 -16.59 -5.27 2.89
N TRP A 86 -16.21 -6.53 2.70
CA TRP A 86 -15.49 -6.99 1.52
C TRP A 86 -16.28 -6.77 0.23
N SER A 87 -17.59 -7.03 0.24
CA SER A 87 -18.45 -6.73 -0.92
C SER A 87 -18.45 -5.25 -1.27
N CYS A 88 -18.42 -4.35 -0.27
CA CYS A 88 -18.35 -2.91 -0.49
C CYS A 88 -16.98 -2.45 -0.99
N ILE A 89 -15.90 -3.16 -0.65
CA ILE A 89 -14.54 -2.86 -1.14
C ILE A 89 -14.41 -3.24 -2.63
N VAL A 90 -15.04 -4.35 -3.03
CA VAL A 90 -15.03 -4.80 -4.43
C VAL A 90 -15.96 -3.94 -5.30
N ASP A 91 -17.02 -3.40 -4.73
CA ASP A 91 -17.91 -2.43 -5.37
C ASP A 91 -17.21 -1.07 -5.54
N LYS A 92 -16.98 -0.66 -6.80
CA LYS A 92 -16.15 0.50 -7.14
C LYS A 92 -16.83 1.85 -6.82
N ASP A 93 -18.11 1.86 -6.51
CA ASP A 93 -18.91 3.09 -6.38
C ASP A 93 -18.96 3.65 -4.94
N VAL A 94 -18.40 2.95 -3.95
CA VAL A 94 -18.56 3.32 -2.53
C VAL A 94 -17.53 4.34 -2.03
N GLY A 95 -16.29 4.31 -2.55
CA GLY A 95 -15.19 5.22 -2.19
C GLY A 95 -14.71 5.09 -0.73
N VAL A 96 -15.49 5.57 0.23
CA VAL A 96 -15.17 5.58 1.67
C VAL A 96 -16.20 4.78 2.46
N ILE A 97 -15.73 3.80 3.24
CA ILE A 97 -16.54 2.94 4.12
C ILE A 97 -16.27 3.32 5.58
N GLY A 98 -17.31 3.73 6.30
CA GLY A 98 -17.25 4.04 7.72
C GLY A 98 -17.69 2.87 8.61
N LEU A 99 -16.78 2.35 9.43
CA LEU A 99 -17.10 1.36 10.47
C LEU A 99 -17.41 2.06 11.80
N TYR A 100 -18.55 1.79 12.41
CA TYR A 100 -18.95 2.42 13.67
C TYR A 100 -19.64 1.45 14.63
N GLY A 101 -19.62 1.75 15.92
CA GLY A 101 -20.17 0.87 16.97
C GLY A 101 -19.61 1.24 18.34
N LEU A 102 -20.16 0.64 19.39
CA LEU A 102 -19.74 0.86 20.78
C LEU A 102 -18.23 0.55 20.96
N GLY A 103 -17.60 1.15 21.97
CA GLY A 103 -16.23 0.79 22.36
C GLY A 103 -16.13 -0.71 22.70
N GLY A 104 -15.02 -1.35 22.35
CA GLY A 104 -14.81 -2.78 22.66
C GLY A 104 -15.51 -3.79 21.74
N VAL A 105 -16.39 -3.37 20.82
CA VAL A 105 -17.17 -4.28 19.94
C VAL A 105 -16.32 -4.96 18.83
N GLY A 106 -15.00 -4.77 18.82
CA GLY A 106 -14.13 -5.44 17.84
C GLY A 106 -14.00 -4.75 16.48
N LYS A 107 -14.21 -3.42 16.40
CA LYS A 107 -13.99 -2.65 15.15
C LYS A 107 -12.56 -2.76 14.62
N THR A 108 -11.56 -2.61 15.49
CA THR A 108 -10.15 -2.77 15.11
C THR A 108 -9.87 -4.22 14.72
N THR A 109 -10.47 -5.20 15.41
CA THR A 109 -10.38 -6.62 15.06
C THR A 109 -10.95 -6.89 13.66
N LEU A 110 -12.13 -6.34 13.34
CA LEU A 110 -12.71 -6.40 11.99
C LEU A 110 -11.74 -5.86 10.93
N LEU A 111 -11.16 -4.69 11.20
CA LEU A 111 -10.22 -4.05 10.28
C LEU A 111 -8.96 -4.91 10.07
N ILE A 112 -8.45 -5.55 11.13
CA ILE A 112 -7.34 -6.52 11.07
C ILE A 112 -7.70 -7.71 10.16
N GLN A 113 -8.88 -8.30 10.32
CA GLN A 113 -9.31 -9.42 9.50
C GLN A 113 -9.47 -9.03 8.02
N ILE A 114 -10.02 -7.85 7.76
CA ILE A 114 -10.10 -7.30 6.40
C ILE A 114 -8.70 -7.10 5.81
N ASN A 115 -7.76 -6.52 6.56
CA ASN A 115 -6.37 -6.38 6.16
C ASN A 115 -5.78 -7.73 5.74
N ASN A 116 -5.90 -8.74 6.61
CA ASN A 116 -5.33 -10.06 6.36
C ASN A 116 -6.01 -10.78 5.17
N LYS A 117 -7.29 -10.51 4.90
CA LYS A 117 -8.02 -11.06 3.74
C LYS A 117 -7.43 -10.60 2.41
N PHE A 118 -6.82 -9.41 2.34
CA PHE A 118 -6.08 -8.97 1.15
C PHE A 118 -4.85 -9.83 0.85
N SER A 119 -4.26 -10.51 1.84
CA SER A 119 -3.15 -11.45 1.62
C SER A 119 -3.61 -12.81 1.10
N THR A 120 -4.84 -13.22 1.39
CA THR A 120 -5.35 -14.57 1.08
C THR A 120 -6.27 -14.62 -0.13
N THR A 121 -6.82 -13.47 -0.53
CA THR A 121 -7.81 -13.37 -1.61
C THR A 121 -7.31 -12.44 -2.72
N PRO A 122 -7.29 -12.89 -4.00
CA PRO A 122 -7.03 -12.00 -5.13
C PRO A 122 -8.01 -10.82 -5.17
N ASN A 123 -7.50 -9.59 -5.16
CA ASN A 123 -8.32 -8.39 -4.91
C ASN A 123 -8.08 -7.24 -5.92
N GLY A 124 -7.05 -7.33 -6.77
CA GLY A 124 -6.76 -6.36 -7.83
C GLY A 124 -6.35 -4.97 -7.34
N PHE A 125 -5.98 -4.82 -6.06
CA PHE A 125 -5.35 -3.63 -5.53
C PHE A 125 -3.83 -3.81 -5.55
N ASP A 126 -3.11 -2.75 -5.92
CA ASP A 126 -1.66 -2.73 -5.97
C ASP A 126 -1.06 -2.50 -4.57
N VAL A 127 -1.78 -1.75 -3.71
CA VAL A 127 -1.30 -1.32 -2.39
C VAL A 127 -2.41 -1.38 -1.34
N VAL A 128 -2.12 -1.94 -0.17
CA VAL A 128 -2.98 -1.88 1.02
C VAL A 128 -2.20 -1.22 2.14
N ILE A 129 -2.74 -0.14 2.71
CA ILE A 129 -2.03 0.71 3.67
C ILE A 129 -2.76 0.70 4.99
N TRP A 130 -2.10 0.24 6.06
CA TRP A 130 -2.61 0.41 7.42
C TRP A 130 -2.07 1.70 8.04
N ALA A 131 -2.95 2.60 8.44
CA ALA A 131 -2.56 3.81 9.16
C ALA A 131 -3.41 3.97 10.43
N LEU A 132 -2.75 3.91 11.59
CA LEU A 132 -3.35 4.24 12.87
C LEU A 132 -3.39 5.77 13.03
N VAL A 133 -4.57 6.29 13.33
CA VAL A 133 -4.79 7.71 13.58
C VAL A 133 -4.72 7.95 15.07
N SER A 134 -3.79 8.81 15.49
CA SER A 134 -3.64 9.15 16.90
C SER A 134 -4.69 10.19 17.32
N LYS A 135 -4.98 10.25 18.62
CA LYS A 135 -6.01 11.14 19.20
C LYS A 135 -5.76 12.63 18.94
N ASP A 136 -4.51 13.02 18.72
CA ASP A 136 -4.05 14.37 18.38
C ASP A 136 -4.22 14.72 16.89
N TYR A 137 -4.61 13.76 16.05
CA TYR A 137 -4.82 13.93 14.59
C TYR A 137 -3.65 14.59 13.88
N ASP A 138 -2.42 14.27 14.31
CA ASP A 138 -1.22 14.80 13.72
C ASP A 138 -1.08 14.30 12.27
N VAL A 139 -1.37 15.20 11.33
CA VAL A 139 -1.33 14.92 9.89
C VAL A 139 0.05 14.43 9.47
N GLY A 140 1.13 14.98 10.04
CA GLY A 140 2.50 14.56 9.75
C GLY A 140 2.75 13.11 10.16
N LYS A 141 2.33 12.73 11.38
CA LYS A 141 2.44 11.33 11.85
C LYS A 141 1.61 10.36 11.01
N ILE A 142 0.42 10.78 10.55
CA ILE A 142 -0.42 9.95 9.66
C ILE A 142 0.28 9.76 8.32
N GLN A 143 0.79 10.85 7.72
CA GLN A 143 1.56 10.77 6.48
C GLN A 143 2.83 9.94 6.63
N ASP A 144 3.51 9.99 7.77
CA ASP A 144 4.68 9.13 8.04
C ASP A 144 4.31 7.65 8.06
N ARG A 145 3.15 7.29 8.63
CA ARG A 145 2.66 5.90 8.58
C ARG A 145 2.31 5.49 7.16
N ILE A 146 1.59 6.33 6.42
CA ILE A 146 1.22 6.04 5.02
C ILE A 146 2.49 5.93 4.16
N GLY A 147 3.39 6.90 4.27
CA GLY A 147 4.64 6.95 3.52
C GLY A 147 5.55 5.77 3.84
N GLY A 148 5.63 5.36 5.10
CA GLY A 148 6.34 4.15 5.51
C GLY A 148 5.81 2.88 4.82
N ASN A 149 4.48 2.75 4.67
CA ASN A 149 3.88 1.64 3.91
C ASN A 149 4.18 1.73 2.39
N LEU A 150 4.50 2.92 1.88
CA LEU A 150 4.93 3.15 0.50
C LEU A 150 6.46 3.03 0.30
N GLY A 151 7.22 2.79 1.38
CA GLY A 151 8.67 2.67 1.36
C GLY A 151 9.45 3.95 1.63
N PHE A 152 8.78 5.03 2.06
CA PHE A 152 9.45 6.26 2.49
C PHE A 152 9.85 6.16 3.96
N SER A 153 11.16 6.06 4.24
CA SER A 153 11.68 5.94 5.61
C SER A 153 13.04 6.61 5.85
N ASP A 154 13.64 7.17 4.81
CA ASP A 154 14.96 7.78 4.88
C ASP A 154 14.93 9.17 5.55
N ASP A 155 16.10 9.74 5.81
CA ASP A 155 16.20 11.04 6.47
C ASP A 155 15.72 12.18 5.55
N SER A 156 15.75 11.98 4.23
CA SER A 156 15.11 12.88 3.26
C SER A 156 13.61 12.99 3.53
N TRP A 157 12.91 11.86 3.67
CA TRP A 157 11.49 11.80 4.00
C TRP A 157 11.16 12.47 5.33
N LYS A 158 11.91 12.16 6.40
CA LYS A 158 11.63 12.68 7.74
C LYS A 158 11.67 14.21 7.81
N ASN A 159 12.53 14.83 7.01
CA ASN A 159 12.71 16.28 6.97
C ASN A 159 11.72 17.01 6.05
N LYS A 160 10.86 16.30 5.30
CA LYS A 160 9.86 16.92 4.43
C LYS A 160 8.73 17.56 5.21
N SER A 161 8.23 18.68 4.70
CA SER A 161 7.00 19.30 5.18
C SER A 161 5.78 18.41 4.91
N VAL A 162 4.67 18.69 5.60
CA VAL A 162 3.39 18.00 5.39
C VAL A 162 2.93 18.05 3.93
N ASP A 163 3.13 19.19 3.25
CA ASP A 163 2.73 19.36 1.85
C ASP A 163 3.63 18.57 0.88
N GLN A 164 4.94 18.50 1.17
CA GLN A 164 5.88 17.71 0.39
C GLN A 164 5.56 16.21 0.52
N LYS A 165 5.30 15.74 1.74
CA LYS A 165 4.87 14.35 2.00
C LYS A 165 3.55 14.03 1.30
N ALA A 166 2.56 14.94 1.34
CA ALA A 166 1.30 14.78 0.61
C ALA A 166 1.52 14.63 -0.89
N THR A 167 2.39 15.47 -1.46
CA THR A 167 2.73 15.47 -2.87
C THR A 167 3.35 14.13 -3.29
N ASP A 168 4.32 13.64 -2.54
CA ASP A 168 4.97 12.35 -2.84
C ASP A 168 4.00 11.17 -2.75
N ILE A 169 3.19 11.12 -1.68
CA ILE A 169 2.13 10.11 -1.51
C ILE A 169 1.17 10.14 -2.71
N TYR A 170 0.73 11.33 -3.12
CA TYR A 170 -0.14 11.50 -4.29
C TYR A 170 0.51 10.96 -5.57
N TRP A 171 1.76 11.32 -5.85
CA TRP A 171 2.44 10.85 -7.06
C TRP A 171 2.60 9.34 -7.13
N VAL A 172 2.78 8.67 -5.99
CA VAL A 172 2.83 7.19 -5.93
C VAL A 172 1.44 6.58 -6.12
N LEU A 173 0.41 7.14 -5.48
CA LEU A 173 -0.92 6.53 -5.44
C LEU A 173 -1.79 6.85 -6.67
N ARG A 174 -1.54 7.97 -7.38
CA ARG A 174 -2.39 8.41 -8.51
C ARG A 174 -2.51 7.41 -9.66
N SER A 175 -1.56 6.50 -9.80
CA SER A 175 -1.53 5.47 -10.85
C SER A 175 -1.72 4.05 -10.30
N LYS A 176 -2.18 3.93 -9.06
CA LYS A 176 -2.38 2.64 -8.38
C LYS A 176 -3.83 2.51 -7.91
N ARG A 177 -4.33 1.29 -7.90
CA ARG A 177 -5.51 0.91 -7.13
C ARG A 177 -5.05 0.63 -5.70
N PHE A 178 -5.55 1.40 -4.74
CA PHE A 178 -5.12 1.25 -3.35
C PHE A 178 -6.29 1.20 -2.38
N VAL A 179 -6.03 0.63 -1.19
CA VAL A 179 -6.90 0.69 -0.02
C VAL A 179 -6.13 1.30 1.13
N VAL A 180 -6.74 2.26 1.84
CA VAL A 180 -6.22 2.79 3.10
C VAL A 180 -7.15 2.37 4.23
N LEU A 181 -6.62 1.59 5.16
CA LEU A 181 -7.29 1.14 6.38
C LEU A 181 -6.90 2.08 7.52
N LEU A 182 -7.83 2.95 7.91
CA LEU A 182 -7.65 3.91 8.99
C LEU A 182 -8.22 3.35 10.31
N ASP A 183 -7.37 3.22 11.32
CA ASP A 183 -7.74 2.73 12.65
C ASP A 183 -7.71 3.84 13.71
N ASP A 184 -8.45 3.66 14.79
CA ASP A 184 -8.58 4.60 15.93
C ASP A 184 -9.02 6.02 15.55
N LEU A 185 -9.92 6.14 14.56
CA LEU A 185 -10.58 7.40 14.22
C LEU A 185 -11.70 7.75 15.21
N TRP A 186 -11.83 9.03 15.61
CA TRP A 186 -12.94 9.47 16.46
C TRP A 186 -13.97 10.30 15.69
N LYS A 187 -15.16 10.41 16.31
CA LYS A 187 -16.40 10.90 15.68
C LYS A 187 -16.29 12.24 14.95
N ARG A 188 -15.44 13.16 15.43
CA ARG A 188 -15.22 14.46 14.78
C ARG A 188 -14.67 14.31 13.36
N VAL A 189 -13.65 13.48 13.20
CA VAL A 189 -12.98 13.28 11.90
C VAL A 189 -13.79 12.35 11.00
N CYS A 190 -14.37 11.26 11.54
CA CYS A 190 -15.16 10.32 10.73
C CYS A 190 -16.35 10.99 10.01
N GLY A 191 -16.96 12.01 10.61
CA GLY A 191 -18.10 12.72 10.02
C GLY A 191 -17.73 13.51 8.77
N GLU A 192 -16.51 14.04 8.72
CA GLU A 192 -16.02 14.91 7.65
C GLU A 192 -15.54 14.13 6.42
N MET A 193 -15.17 12.85 6.59
CA MET A 193 -14.66 12.00 5.50
C MET A 193 -15.71 11.59 4.46
N GLY A 194 -16.99 11.95 4.65
CA GLY A 194 -18.02 11.73 3.62
C GLY A 194 -18.25 10.26 3.25
N ALA A 195 -18.30 9.37 4.25
CA ALA A 195 -18.47 7.93 4.01
C ALA A 195 -19.72 7.60 3.16
N GLY A 196 -19.52 7.06 1.96
CA GLY A 196 -20.58 6.62 1.05
C GLY A 196 -21.35 5.41 1.57
N LYS A 197 -20.68 4.55 2.35
CA LYS A 197 -21.33 3.46 3.11
C LYS A 197 -20.93 3.51 4.57
N LYS A 198 -21.91 3.33 5.46
CA LYS A 198 -21.69 3.17 6.90
C LYS A 198 -22.14 1.78 7.32
N ILE A 199 -21.26 1.05 8.00
CA ILE A 199 -21.52 -0.31 8.48
C ILE A 199 -21.35 -0.29 10.00
N LYS A 200 -22.42 -0.69 10.70
CA LYS A 200 -22.42 -0.83 12.15
C LYS A 200 -21.79 -2.18 12.51
N VAL A 201 -20.82 -2.15 13.40
CA VAL A 201 -20.28 -3.34 14.07
C VAL A 201 -21.08 -3.51 15.36
N GLU A 202 -21.80 -4.62 15.45
CA GLU A 202 -22.73 -4.90 16.55
C GLU A 202 -22.09 -5.84 17.57
N CYS A 203 -22.58 -5.77 18.81
CA CYS A 203 -22.21 -6.76 19.82
C CYS A 203 -22.59 -8.15 19.33
N LEU A 204 -21.81 -9.14 19.75
CA LEU A 204 -22.14 -10.53 19.46
C LEU A 204 -23.45 -10.90 20.14
N GLU A 205 -24.22 -11.75 19.46
CA GLU A 205 -25.34 -12.47 20.08
C GLU A 205 -24.81 -13.31 21.24
N SER A 206 -25.62 -13.48 22.28
CA SER A 206 -25.21 -14.15 23.52
C SER A 206 -24.64 -15.55 23.26
N GLU A 207 -25.15 -16.30 22.28
CA GLU A 207 -24.58 -17.61 21.93
C GLU A 207 -23.16 -17.49 21.37
N LYS A 208 -22.92 -16.59 20.42
CA LYS A 208 -21.58 -16.38 19.81
C LYS A 208 -20.60 -15.76 20.78
N ALA A 209 -21.08 -14.88 21.67
CA ALA A 209 -20.27 -14.32 22.74
C ALA A 209 -19.81 -15.41 23.71
N TRP A 210 -20.71 -16.35 24.03
CA TRP A 210 -20.40 -17.51 24.86
C TRP A 210 -19.40 -18.45 24.19
N GLU A 211 -19.59 -18.80 22.92
CA GLU A 211 -18.63 -19.61 22.15
C GLU A 211 -17.23 -18.98 22.14
N LEU A 212 -17.15 -17.66 21.87
CA LEU A 212 -15.89 -16.92 21.89
C LEU A 212 -15.24 -16.92 23.28
N PHE A 213 -16.04 -16.78 24.34
CA PHE A 213 -15.53 -16.85 25.71
C PHE A 213 -14.94 -18.24 26.01
N GLN A 214 -15.60 -19.30 25.57
CA GLN A 214 -15.12 -20.66 25.76
C GLN A 214 -13.78 -20.91 25.06
N ASP A 215 -13.66 -20.43 23.82
CA ASP A 215 -12.42 -20.48 23.04
C ASP A 215 -11.27 -19.77 23.76
N LYS A 216 -11.53 -18.57 24.30
CA LYS A 216 -10.51 -17.72 24.94
C LYS A 216 -10.06 -18.22 26.31
N VAL A 217 -11.00 -18.68 27.13
CA VAL A 217 -10.73 -19.14 28.49
C VAL A 217 -10.18 -20.57 28.49
N GLY A 218 -10.59 -21.38 27.51
CA GLY A 218 -10.20 -22.78 27.40
C GLY A 218 -10.94 -23.68 28.38
N HIS A 219 -11.03 -24.96 28.01
CA HIS A 219 -11.79 -25.94 28.77
C HIS A 219 -11.27 -26.19 30.19
N GLU A 220 -9.96 -26.13 30.42
CA GLU A 220 -9.38 -26.37 31.75
C GLU A 220 -9.81 -25.31 32.76
N THR A 221 -9.70 -24.03 32.40
CA THR A 221 -10.08 -22.92 33.27
C THR A 221 -11.59 -22.83 33.44
N LEU A 222 -12.38 -23.10 32.40
CA LEU A 222 -13.83 -23.16 32.53
C LEU A 222 -14.30 -24.23 33.53
N ASN A 223 -13.60 -25.37 33.55
CA ASN A 223 -13.96 -26.52 34.38
C ASN A 223 -13.21 -26.55 35.72
N SER A 224 -12.39 -25.54 36.04
CA SER A 224 -11.63 -25.51 37.29
C SER A 224 -12.53 -25.27 38.51
N HIS A 225 -13.75 -24.76 38.30
CA HIS A 225 -14.75 -24.58 39.35
C HIS A 225 -16.18 -24.63 38.77
N PRO A 226 -17.14 -25.32 39.41
CA PRO A 226 -18.52 -25.48 38.89
C PRO A 226 -19.29 -24.16 38.73
N ASP A 227 -18.91 -23.11 39.46
CA ASP A 227 -19.60 -21.81 39.39
C ASP A 227 -19.14 -20.94 38.22
N ILE A 228 -17.95 -21.16 37.65
CA ILE A 228 -17.39 -20.31 36.59
C ILE A 228 -18.33 -20.24 35.37
N PRO A 229 -18.84 -21.37 34.84
CA PRO A 229 -19.76 -21.32 33.70
C PRO A 229 -21.07 -20.60 34.03
N ASN A 230 -21.63 -20.83 35.22
CA ASN A 230 -22.91 -20.23 35.63
C ASN A 230 -22.81 -18.70 35.76
N LEU A 231 -21.73 -18.21 36.39
CA LEU A 231 -21.47 -16.78 36.52
C LEU A 231 -21.23 -16.13 35.15
N ALA A 232 -20.48 -16.79 34.28
CA ALA A 232 -20.20 -16.27 32.96
C ALA A 232 -21.47 -16.19 32.09
N ILE A 233 -22.34 -17.21 32.10
CA ILE A 233 -23.64 -17.19 31.41
C ILE A 233 -24.52 -16.02 31.88
N GLN A 234 -24.56 -15.71 33.18
CA GLN A 234 -25.31 -14.58 33.71
C GLN A 234 -24.87 -13.24 33.09
N ILE A 235 -23.57 -13.05 32.86
CA ILE A 235 -23.04 -11.83 32.24
C ILE A 235 -23.54 -11.68 30.79
N PHE A 236 -23.66 -12.78 30.03
CA PHE A 236 -24.09 -12.75 28.63
C PHE A 236 -25.61 -12.59 28.44
N GLN A 237 -26.41 -12.67 29.51
CA GLN A 237 -27.87 -12.50 29.50
C GLN A 237 -28.34 -11.10 29.93
N THR A 238 -27.42 -10.20 30.28
CA THR A 238 -27.72 -8.83 30.76
C THR A 238 -27.46 -7.80 29.67
#